data_AF-A0A445LAG7-F1
#
_entry.id   AF-A0A445LAG7-F1
#
_cell.length_a   1.000
_cell.length_b   1.000
_cell.length_c   1.000
_cell.angle_alpha   90.00
_cell.angle_beta   90.00
_cell.angle_gamma   90.00
#
_symmetry.space_group_name_H-M   'P 1'
#
loop_
_entity.id
_entity.type
_entity.pdbx_description
1 polymer ?
#
loop_
_entity_poly.entity_id
_entity_poly.type
_entity_poly.pdbx_seq_one_letter_code
_entity_poly.pdbx_strand_id
1 'polypeptide(L)'
;MIFSKSCSFLGLYLVIVACLVLQCCAYANQTSTTLVVDASKSGRQIPDTLFGIFFEEINHAGAGGLWAELVNNRGFEAGGTQVPSNIAPWTIVGQESAILLQTELSSCFERNKVALRMDVLCDNCPSDGVGVSNPGFWGMNIVQGNKYKIVFFVRSEGPLYMTVSFRKTEGGGILASSNIDASESEVSKWKRIETTLVADTSSSNSSLYLTTTKKGVILLDQVSAMPLDTYKGHGFRGDLVNMLLELKPTFFRFPGQTLRNAFRWKDSVGPWEERPGHFGDVWSYWTDEGFGYFEGLQLAEDIGARPLWEALDGIEFARGEATSKWGSLRASMGHPKPFDLKYVAIGNED
;
A
#
# COMPACT_ATOMS: atom_id res chain seq x y z
N MET A 1 22.77 -82.63 -31.80
CA MET A 1 21.30 -82.63 -31.73
C MET A 1 20.83 -81.19 -31.68
N ILE A 2 20.25 -80.76 -32.80
CA ILE A 2 19.42 -79.57 -32.95
C ILE A 2 18.11 -79.82 -32.20
N PHE A 3 17.53 -78.82 -31.54
CA PHE A 3 16.16 -78.63 -31.01
C PHE A 3 16.28 -77.87 -29.67
N SER A 4 15.57 -76.78 -29.37
CA SER A 4 14.61 -75.95 -30.08
C SER A 4 14.49 -74.65 -29.26
N LYS A 5 14.80 -73.49 -29.84
CA LYS A 5 14.61 -72.16 -29.23
C LYS A 5 13.13 -71.74 -29.23
N SER A 6 12.21 -72.61 -28.79
CA SER A 6 10.77 -72.35 -28.95
C SER A 6 9.96 -72.20 -27.66
N CYS A 7 10.56 -72.40 -26.47
CA CYS A 7 9.78 -72.36 -25.22
C CYS A 7 9.71 -70.98 -24.52
N SER A 8 10.50 -69.98 -24.90
CA SER A 8 10.53 -68.70 -24.19
C SER A 8 9.66 -67.59 -24.81
N PHE A 9 9.32 -67.70 -26.11
CA PHE A 9 8.48 -66.69 -26.77
C PHE A 9 7.00 -66.90 -26.49
N LEU A 10 6.54 -68.15 -26.35
CA LEU A 10 5.13 -68.47 -26.11
C LEU A 10 4.66 -68.01 -24.72
N GLY A 11 5.51 -68.15 -23.69
CA GLY A 11 5.23 -67.67 -22.33
C GLY A 11 5.15 -66.15 -22.24
N LEU A 12 6.05 -65.44 -22.94
CA LEU A 12 6.03 -63.97 -22.99
C LEU A 12 4.82 -63.46 -23.81
N TYR A 13 4.46 -64.15 -24.90
CA TYR A 13 3.27 -63.83 -25.69
C TYR A 13 1.98 -64.07 -24.90
N LEU A 14 1.89 -65.17 -24.12
CA LEU A 14 0.74 -65.45 -23.25
C LEU A 14 0.60 -64.44 -22.12
N VAL A 15 1.71 -63.95 -21.53
CA VAL A 15 1.68 -62.90 -20.50
C VAL A 15 1.33 -61.53 -21.09
N ILE A 16 1.84 -61.18 -22.28
CA ILE A 16 1.48 -59.93 -22.96
C ILE A 16 0.02 -59.96 -23.42
N VAL A 17 -0.48 -61.08 -23.94
CA VAL A 17 -1.90 -61.25 -24.30
C VAL A 17 -2.77 -61.25 -23.04
N ALA A 18 -2.36 -61.88 -21.93
CA ALA A 18 -3.10 -61.81 -20.67
C ALA A 18 -3.14 -60.37 -20.11
N CYS A 19 -2.05 -59.61 -20.19
CA CYS A 19 -2.02 -58.20 -19.80
C CYS A 19 -2.84 -57.28 -20.73
N LEU A 20 -2.86 -57.55 -22.05
CA LEU A 20 -3.68 -56.81 -23.01
C LEU A 20 -5.18 -57.14 -22.87
N VAL A 21 -5.53 -58.37 -22.52
CA VAL A 21 -6.92 -58.77 -22.24
C VAL A 21 -7.39 -58.23 -20.89
N LEU A 22 -6.50 -58.13 -19.88
CA LEU A 22 -6.81 -57.50 -18.59
C LEU A 22 -6.87 -55.96 -18.65
N GLN A 23 -6.17 -55.31 -19.59
CA GLN A 23 -6.30 -53.87 -19.85
C GLN A 23 -7.63 -53.47 -20.50
N CYS A 24 -8.37 -54.42 -21.08
CA CYS A 24 -9.66 -54.13 -21.73
C CYS A 24 -10.87 -54.30 -20.79
N CYS A 25 -10.65 -54.73 -19.54
CA CYS A 25 -11.70 -54.89 -18.52
C CYS A 25 -11.59 -53.87 -17.39
N ALA A 26 -10.88 -52.76 -17.58
CA ALA A 26 -11.20 -51.55 -16.85
C ALA A 26 -12.48 -50.97 -17.47
N TYR A 27 -13.63 -51.58 -17.15
CA TYR A 27 -14.89 -50.86 -17.23
C TYR A 27 -14.71 -49.65 -16.33
N ALA A 28 -14.46 -48.49 -16.93
CA ALA A 28 -14.78 -47.24 -16.28
C ALA A 28 -16.27 -47.37 -15.94
N ASN A 29 -16.58 -47.68 -14.68
CA ASN A 29 -17.92 -47.53 -14.14
C ASN A 29 -18.19 -46.02 -14.20
N GLN A 30 -18.57 -45.55 -15.38
CA GLN A 30 -19.00 -44.20 -15.62
C GLN A 30 -20.40 -44.15 -15.04
N THR A 31 -20.48 -44.02 -13.71
CA THR A 31 -21.72 -43.70 -13.02
C THR A 31 -22.22 -42.40 -13.64
N SER A 32 -23.23 -42.51 -14.51
CA SER A 32 -23.87 -41.37 -15.13
C SER A 32 -24.71 -40.67 -14.07
N THR A 33 -24.08 -39.83 -13.26
CA THR A 33 -24.78 -38.97 -12.32
C THR A 33 -25.54 -37.93 -13.12
N THR A 34 -26.87 -37.92 -13.00
CA THR A 34 -27.73 -36.96 -13.68
C THR A 34 -28.06 -35.82 -12.73
N LEU A 35 -27.66 -34.59 -13.06
CA LEU A 35 -28.11 -33.38 -12.35
C LEU A 35 -29.46 -32.95 -12.94
N VAL A 36 -30.54 -33.14 -12.18
CA VAL A 36 -31.88 -32.68 -12.56
C VAL A 36 -32.13 -31.32 -11.90
N VAL A 37 -32.33 -30.28 -12.72
CA VAL A 37 -32.72 -28.94 -12.26
C VAL A 37 -34.24 -28.80 -12.37
N ASP A 38 -34.93 -28.72 -11.23
CA ASP A 38 -36.38 -28.46 -11.18
C ASP A 38 -36.66 -26.96 -11.31
N ALA A 39 -36.91 -26.50 -12.54
CA ALA A 39 -37.26 -25.11 -12.84
C ALA A 39 -38.76 -24.78 -12.61
N SER A 40 -39.58 -25.74 -12.16
CA SER A 40 -41.01 -25.50 -11.89
C SER A 40 -41.28 -24.76 -10.58
N LYS A 41 -40.26 -24.65 -9.72
CA LYS A 41 -40.32 -23.96 -8.43
C LYS A 41 -39.35 -22.77 -8.43
N SER A 42 -39.82 -21.60 -8.00
CA SER A 42 -38.90 -20.51 -7.67
C SER A 42 -38.13 -20.87 -6.41
N GLY A 43 -36.79 -20.88 -6.50
CA GLY A 43 -35.91 -21.03 -5.33
C GLY A 43 -35.93 -19.81 -4.42
N ARG A 44 -35.11 -19.83 -3.36
CA ARG A 44 -34.87 -18.62 -2.54
C ARG A 44 -34.23 -17.54 -3.40
N GLN A 45 -34.67 -16.30 -3.23
CA GLN A 45 -34.02 -15.17 -3.87
C GLN A 45 -32.55 -15.10 -3.42
N ILE A 46 -31.65 -15.05 -4.38
CA ILE A 46 -30.23 -14.84 -4.12
C ILE A 46 -30.07 -13.41 -3.58
N PRO A 47 -29.47 -13.22 -2.39
CA PRO A 47 -29.23 -11.87 -1.85
C PRO A 47 -28.39 -11.04 -2.82
N ASP A 48 -28.72 -9.75 -2.95
CA ASP A 48 -27.87 -8.82 -3.71
C ASP A 48 -26.47 -8.70 -3.08
N THR A 49 -26.34 -8.98 -1.78
CA THR A 49 -25.07 -9.00 -1.03
C THR A 49 -24.28 -10.31 -1.14
N LEU A 50 -24.59 -11.21 -2.09
CA LEU A 50 -23.90 -12.50 -2.16
C LEU A 50 -22.41 -12.35 -2.52
N PHE A 51 -22.05 -11.36 -3.33
CA PHE A 51 -20.70 -11.17 -3.83
C PHE A 51 -20.15 -9.80 -3.46
N GLY A 52 -18.97 -9.77 -2.86
CA GLY A 52 -18.27 -8.56 -2.47
C GLY A 52 -16.76 -8.77 -2.41
N ILE A 53 -16.05 -7.75 -1.94
CA ILE A 53 -14.60 -7.74 -1.82
C ILE A 53 -14.25 -7.72 -0.33
N PHE A 54 -13.22 -8.48 0.02
CA PHE A 54 -12.52 -8.38 1.28
C PHE A 54 -11.18 -7.71 1.07
N PHE A 55 -10.86 -6.76 1.92
CA PHE A 55 -9.59 -6.06 1.93
C PHE A 55 -8.97 -6.11 3.32
N GLU A 56 -7.69 -6.44 3.31
CA GLU A 56 -6.78 -6.41 4.43
C GLU A 56 -5.48 -5.79 3.92
N GLU A 57 -4.72 -5.16 4.81
CA GLU A 57 -3.38 -4.67 4.47
C GLU A 57 -2.39 -5.84 4.45
N ILE A 58 -2.50 -6.64 3.40
CA ILE A 58 -1.68 -7.82 3.08
C ILE A 58 -0.96 -7.58 1.75
N ASN A 59 0.29 -8.07 1.62
CA ASN A 59 1.05 -8.01 0.36
C ASN A 59 1.17 -6.58 -0.23
N HIS A 60 1.20 -5.54 0.61
CA HIS A 60 1.17 -4.15 0.16
C HIS A 60 -0.09 -3.82 -0.68
N ALA A 61 -1.25 -4.38 -0.32
CA ALA A 61 -2.50 -4.15 -1.05
C ALA A 61 -3.06 -2.74 -0.87
N GLY A 62 -2.80 -2.08 0.25
CA GLY A 62 -3.11 -0.65 0.45
C GLY A 62 -1.88 0.20 0.16
N ALA A 63 -0.94 0.26 1.09
CA ALA A 63 0.34 0.97 0.93
C ALA A 63 1.25 0.26 -0.08
N GLY A 64 1.46 0.88 -1.24
CA GLY A 64 2.15 0.29 -2.41
C GLY A 64 1.21 -0.39 -3.42
N GLY A 65 -0.04 -0.57 -3.02
CA GLY A 65 -1.13 -1.14 -3.81
C GLY A 65 -2.16 -0.07 -4.15
N LEU A 66 -3.40 -0.22 -3.68
CA LEU A 66 -4.53 0.68 -3.99
C LEU A 66 -4.26 2.15 -3.70
N TRP A 67 -3.50 2.46 -2.64
CA TRP A 67 -3.15 3.84 -2.28
C TRP A 67 -2.02 4.36 -3.16
N ALA A 68 -2.18 5.57 -3.71
CA ALA A 68 -1.29 6.09 -4.75
C ALA A 68 0.00 6.75 -4.23
N GLU A 69 0.26 6.71 -2.91
CA GLU A 69 1.53 7.14 -2.34
C GLU A 69 2.68 6.31 -2.95
N LEU A 70 3.68 7.00 -3.50
CA LEU A 70 4.84 6.35 -4.09
C LEU A 70 5.95 6.14 -3.07
N VAL A 71 6.05 6.99 -2.04
CA VAL A 71 7.11 6.92 -1.04
C VAL A 71 6.78 5.88 0.02
N ASN A 72 7.67 4.91 0.20
CA ASN A 72 7.59 3.96 1.30
C ASN A 72 8.33 4.52 2.53
N ASN A 73 7.81 4.29 3.73
CA ASN A 73 8.37 4.79 4.99
C ASN A 73 8.57 6.33 4.95
N ARG A 74 7.52 7.05 4.56
CA ARG A 74 7.54 8.50 4.34
C ARG A 74 7.86 9.36 5.57
N GLY A 75 7.49 8.87 6.77
CA GLY A 75 7.72 9.55 8.05
C GLY A 75 8.86 8.95 8.87
N PHE A 76 9.62 7.98 8.34
CA PHE A 76 10.70 7.31 9.06
C PHE A 76 10.29 6.55 10.32
N GLU A 77 8.99 6.31 10.52
CA GLU A 77 8.43 5.63 11.69
C GLU A 77 8.48 4.09 11.58
N ALA A 78 8.96 3.52 10.47
CA ALA A 78 8.95 2.06 10.25
C ALA A 78 9.87 1.25 11.20
N GLY A 79 10.57 1.89 12.14
CA GLY A 79 11.26 1.27 13.28
C GLY A 79 10.54 1.44 14.63
N GLY A 80 9.34 2.02 14.62
CA GLY A 80 8.67 2.56 15.81
C GLY A 80 9.28 3.88 16.28
N THR A 81 8.92 4.29 17.49
CA THR A 81 9.27 5.61 18.06
C THR A 81 10.67 5.67 18.70
N GLN A 82 11.53 4.67 18.44
CA GLN A 82 12.89 4.62 18.98
C GLN A 82 13.91 5.10 17.95
N VAL A 83 14.98 5.75 18.42
CA VAL A 83 16.11 6.17 17.58
C VAL A 83 17.38 5.38 17.91
N PRO A 84 18.16 4.93 16.91
CA PRO A 84 17.93 5.11 15.48
C PRO A 84 16.72 4.30 14.98
N SER A 85 15.84 4.94 14.21
CA SER A 85 14.70 4.28 13.58
C SER A 85 15.15 3.56 12.29
N ASN A 86 14.37 2.58 11.87
CA ASN A 86 14.55 1.93 10.59
C ASN A 86 14.13 2.87 9.46
N ILE A 87 15.10 3.33 8.66
CA ILE A 87 14.85 4.18 7.50
C ILE A 87 14.65 3.39 6.21
N ALA A 88 14.68 2.05 6.20
CA ALA A 88 14.44 1.30 4.97
C ALA A 88 13.07 1.67 4.36
N PRO A 89 12.93 1.82 3.03
CA PRO A 89 13.92 1.54 2.00
C PRO A 89 14.77 2.76 1.57
N TRP A 90 14.84 3.82 2.37
CA TRP A 90 15.69 4.98 2.08
C TRP A 90 17.16 4.59 2.05
N THR A 91 17.89 5.12 1.07
CA THR A 91 19.33 4.88 0.90
C THR A 91 20.11 6.18 0.71
N ILE A 92 21.38 6.16 1.11
CA ILE A 92 22.31 7.28 0.94
C ILE A 92 22.65 7.48 -0.53
N VAL A 93 22.63 8.73 -0.97
CA VAL A 93 23.16 9.19 -2.27
C VAL A 93 24.46 9.92 -1.99
N GLY A 94 25.60 9.29 -2.29
CA GLY A 94 26.93 9.81 -1.97
C GLY A 94 27.75 8.82 -1.16
N GLN A 95 28.97 9.22 -0.80
CA GLN A 95 29.87 8.44 0.04
C GLN A 95 29.84 8.95 1.49
N GLU A 96 30.26 8.12 2.45
CA GLU A 96 30.30 8.47 3.89
C GLU A 96 31.18 9.70 4.19
N SER A 97 32.18 9.97 3.36
CA SER A 97 33.01 11.19 3.47
C SER A 97 32.26 12.48 3.10
N ALA A 98 31.13 12.36 2.41
CA ALA A 98 30.37 13.49 1.87
C ALA A 98 29.03 13.70 2.59
N ILE A 99 28.43 12.65 3.15
CA ILE A 99 27.15 12.73 3.85
C ILE A 99 27.03 11.64 4.92
N LEU A 100 26.45 12.01 6.07
CA LEU A 100 26.02 11.10 7.11
C LEU A 100 24.52 11.23 7.36
N LEU A 101 23.85 10.10 7.62
CA LEU A 101 22.44 10.04 7.97
C LEU A 101 22.25 9.56 9.40
N GLN A 102 21.33 10.19 10.10
CA GLN A 102 20.87 9.78 11.43
C GLN A 102 19.37 10.03 11.55
N THR A 103 18.71 9.41 12.52
CA THR A 103 17.32 9.76 12.88
C THR A 103 17.30 10.34 14.28
N GLU A 104 16.47 11.35 14.50
CA GLU A 104 16.30 12.00 15.80
C GLU A 104 14.83 12.29 16.11
N LEU A 105 14.49 12.41 17.39
CA LEU A 105 13.13 12.70 17.86
C LEU A 105 12.87 14.21 17.88
N SER A 106 12.93 14.86 16.71
CA SER A 106 12.87 16.33 16.60
C SER A 106 11.77 16.84 15.67
N SER A 107 10.95 15.96 15.09
CA SER A 107 9.85 16.36 14.21
C SER A 107 8.86 17.31 14.91
N CYS A 108 8.23 18.16 14.10
CA CYS A 108 7.16 19.05 14.55
C CYS A 108 5.86 18.33 14.91
N PHE A 109 5.63 17.09 14.45
CA PHE A 109 4.37 16.39 14.68
C PHE A 109 4.34 15.75 16.05
N GLU A 110 3.20 15.80 16.73
CA GLU A 110 3.09 15.26 18.10
C GLU A 110 3.18 13.73 18.10
N ARG A 111 2.62 13.11 17.07
CA ARG A 111 2.42 11.66 16.99
C ARG A 111 3.47 10.95 16.13
N ASN A 112 4.18 11.69 15.29
CA ASN A 112 5.29 11.24 14.46
C ASN A 112 6.52 12.07 14.80
N LYS A 113 7.40 11.54 15.65
CA LYS A 113 8.51 12.32 16.22
C LYS A 113 9.81 12.11 15.48
N VAL A 114 9.93 11.04 14.70
CA VAL A 114 11.17 10.69 14.01
C VAL A 114 11.38 11.63 12.82
N ALA A 115 12.55 12.25 12.78
CA ALA A 115 13.03 13.02 11.64
C ALA A 115 14.34 12.44 11.14
N LEU A 116 14.56 12.47 9.83
CA LEU A 116 15.82 12.11 9.19
C LEU A 116 16.75 13.33 9.18
N ARG A 117 17.88 13.24 9.86
CA ARG A 117 18.97 14.21 9.83
C ARG A 117 19.99 13.82 8.76
N MET A 118 20.31 14.78 7.90
CA MET A 118 21.34 14.72 6.86
C MET A 118 22.45 15.71 7.19
N ASP A 119 23.61 15.21 7.59
CA ASP A 119 24.82 16.01 7.77
C ASP A 119 25.64 15.95 6.46
N VAL A 120 25.54 17.00 5.65
CA VAL A 120 26.29 17.13 4.39
C VAL A 120 27.66 17.72 4.70
N LEU A 121 28.71 16.94 4.46
CA LEU A 121 30.08 17.22 4.88
C LEU A 121 30.96 17.79 3.76
N CYS A 122 30.61 17.53 2.50
CA CYS A 122 31.39 17.96 1.34
C CYS A 122 31.32 19.47 1.13
N ASP A 123 32.48 20.14 1.06
CA ASP A 123 32.57 21.54 0.60
C ASP A 123 32.40 21.63 -0.92
N ASN A 124 32.89 20.62 -1.65
CA ASN A 124 32.78 20.46 -3.10
C ASN A 124 32.00 19.18 -3.43
N CYS A 125 30.69 19.19 -3.19
CA CYS A 125 29.84 18.03 -3.50
C CYS A 125 29.78 17.76 -5.03
N PRO A 126 29.54 16.50 -5.46
CA PRO A 126 29.31 16.16 -6.86
C PRO A 126 28.21 17.02 -7.51
N SER A 127 28.25 17.18 -8.83
CA SER A 127 27.28 18.02 -9.55
C SER A 127 25.83 17.56 -9.37
N ASP A 128 25.62 16.25 -9.25
CA ASP A 128 24.30 15.64 -9.06
C ASP A 128 23.84 15.63 -7.58
N GLY A 129 24.65 16.21 -6.70
CA GLY A 129 24.44 16.33 -5.26
C GLY A 129 24.69 15.05 -4.46
N VAL A 130 24.64 15.21 -3.14
CA VAL A 130 24.53 14.12 -2.16
C VAL A 130 23.21 14.24 -1.41
N GLY A 131 22.69 13.14 -0.88
CA GLY A 131 21.43 13.17 -0.17
C GLY A 131 20.84 11.80 0.10
N VAL A 132 19.55 11.65 -0.14
CA VAL A 132 18.82 10.38 0.04
C VAL A 132 17.96 10.04 -1.16
N SER A 133 17.71 8.74 -1.33
CA SER A 133 16.78 8.23 -2.32
C SER A 133 15.80 7.22 -1.73
N ASN A 134 14.58 7.19 -2.27
CA ASN A 134 13.54 6.22 -1.92
C ASN A 134 13.05 5.53 -3.19
N PRO A 135 13.18 4.19 -3.29
CA PRO A 135 12.68 3.43 -4.44
C PRO A 135 11.17 3.20 -4.41
N GLY A 136 10.48 3.68 -3.38
CA GLY A 136 9.06 3.40 -3.17
C GLY A 136 8.83 1.93 -2.85
N PHE A 137 7.80 1.37 -3.47
CA PHE A 137 7.43 -0.03 -3.36
C PHE A 137 8.01 -0.81 -4.54
N TRP A 138 9.30 -1.16 -4.44
CA TRP A 138 10.08 -1.90 -5.46
C TRP A 138 10.23 -1.17 -6.82
N GLY A 139 10.17 0.16 -6.81
CA GLY A 139 10.29 1.01 -7.98
C GLY A 139 9.05 1.88 -8.18
N MET A 140 9.26 3.13 -8.58
CA MET A 140 8.19 4.07 -8.91
C MET A 140 7.90 4.05 -10.41
N ASN A 141 6.63 3.88 -10.78
CA ASN A 141 6.17 4.04 -12.15
C ASN A 141 5.90 5.52 -12.46
N ILE A 142 6.79 6.13 -13.23
CA ILE A 142 6.70 7.51 -13.66
C ILE A 142 6.32 7.55 -15.14
N VAL A 143 5.30 8.31 -15.48
CA VAL A 143 4.70 8.35 -16.81
C VAL A 143 4.86 9.76 -17.38
N GLN A 144 5.44 9.86 -18.58
CA GLN A 144 5.63 11.11 -19.29
C GLN A 144 4.34 11.95 -19.34
N GLY A 145 4.46 13.25 -19.06
CA GLY A 145 3.35 14.21 -19.05
C GLY A 145 2.55 14.22 -17.75
N ASN A 146 2.61 13.15 -16.94
CA ASN A 146 1.91 13.12 -15.66
C ASN A 146 2.56 14.07 -14.66
N LYS A 147 1.73 14.57 -13.75
CA LYS A 147 2.12 15.49 -12.68
C LYS A 147 2.10 14.76 -11.35
N TYR A 148 3.13 15.00 -10.56
CA TYR A 148 3.34 14.38 -9.26
C TYR A 148 3.53 15.48 -8.23
N LYS A 149 2.69 15.46 -7.19
CA LYS A 149 2.78 16.35 -6.06
C LYS A 149 3.79 15.80 -5.07
N ILE A 150 4.84 16.56 -4.80
CA ILE A 150 5.82 16.24 -3.77
C ILE A 150 5.60 17.16 -2.58
N VAL A 151 5.49 16.57 -1.40
CA VAL A 151 5.36 17.29 -0.13
C VAL A 151 6.40 16.76 0.83
N PHE A 152 7.08 17.64 1.55
CA PHE A 152 7.95 17.24 2.64
C PHE A 152 8.05 18.36 3.67
N PHE A 153 8.37 18.00 4.90
CA PHE A 153 8.68 18.94 5.96
C PHE A 153 10.18 19.01 6.14
N VAL A 154 10.70 20.24 6.28
CA VAL A 154 12.14 20.48 6.36
C VAL A 154 12.47 21.48 7.46
N ARG A 155 13.57 21.24 8.14
CA ARG A 155 14.28 22.21 9.00
C ARG A 155 15.75 22.19 8.60
N SER A 156 16.43 23.33 8.56
CA SER A 156 17.83 23.43 8.15
C SER A 156 18.59 24.40 9.04
N GLU A 157 19.87 24.10 9.35
CA GLU A 157 20.77 24.97 10.13
C GLU A 157 21.43 26.07 9.28
N GLY A 158 20.84 26.37 8.13
CA GLY A 158 21.28 27.37 7.15
C GLY A 158 20.29 27.45 5.98
N PRO A 159 20.59 28.24 4.94
CA PRO A 159 19.77 28.28 3.73
C PRO A 159 19.64 26.88 3.10
N LEU A 160 18.44 26.55 2.64
CA LEU A 160 18.17 25.28 1.97
C LEU A 160 18.39 25.45 0.46
N TYR A 161 19.16 24.52 -0.10
CA TYR A 161 19.30 24.31 -1.55
C TYR A 161 19.11 22.83 -1.82
N MET A 162 17.95 22.42 -2.32
CA MET A 162 17.63 21.00 -2.51
C MET A 162 17.04 20.76 -3.88
N THR A 163 17.59 19.79 -4.60
CA THR A 163 17.00 19.26 -5.83
C THR A 163 16.16 18.04 -5.47
N VAL A 164 14.87 18.11 -5.81
CA VAL A 164 13.94 16.99 -5.73
C VAL A 164 13.76 16.44 -7.13
N SER A 165 13.97 15.14 -7.33
CA SER A 165 13.90 14.53 -8.67
C SER A 165 13.43 13.08 -8.66
N PHE A 166 12.76 12.67 -9.73
CA PHE A 166 12.64 11.25 -10.07
C PHE A 166 13.78 10.87 -11.01
N ARG A 167 14.46 9.76 -10.74
CA ARG A 167 15.54 9.25 -11.59
C ARG A 167 15.34 7.76 -11.81
N LYS A 168 15.67 7.28 -13.01
CA LYS A 168 15.63 5.84 -13.30
C LYS A 168 16.62 5.10 -12.40
N THR A 169 16.23 3.91 -11.95
CA THR A 169 17.12 3.00 -11.23
C THR A 169 18.28 2.56 -12.16
N GLU A 170 19.49 2.37 -11.63
CA GLU A 170 20.69 1.94 -12.38
C GLU A 170 21.19 2.91 -13.47
N GLY A 171 21.90 3.98 -13.05
CA GLY A 171 22.64 4.86 -13.96
C GLY A 171 21.77 5.69 -14.93
N GLY A 172 20.45 5.73 -14.73
CA GLY A 172 19.54 6.35 -15.68
C GLY A 172 19.15 7.79 -15.33
N GLY A 173 18.92 8.55 -16.40
CA GLY A 173 18.72 10.01 -16.36
C GLY A 173 17.51 10.48 -15.52
N ILE A 174 17.52 11.79 -15.27
CA ILE A 174 16.45 12.52 -14.58
C ILE A 174 15.17 12.44 -15.42
N LEU A 175 14.08 12.02 -14.79
CA LEU A 175 12.74 11.93 -15.38
C LEU A 175 11.92 13.19 -15.14
N ALA A 176 12.15 13.83 -14.00
CA ALA A 176 11.58 15.10 -13.59
C ALA A 176 12.44 15.68 -12.47
N SER A 177 12.55 17.00 -12.38
CA SER A 177 13.24 17.64 -11.27
C SER A 177 12.72 19.03 -10.97
N SER A 178 12.85 19.46 -9.72
CA SER A 178 12.65 20.83 -9.27
C SER A 178 13.73 21.19 -8.26
N ASN A 179 14.23 22.41 -8.33
CA ASN A 179 15.09 22.98 -7.30
C ASN A 179 14.23 23.73 -6.28
N ILE A 180 14.58 23.56 -5.01
CA ILE A 180 13.94 24.18 -3.85
C ILE A 180 15.01 25.01 -3.17
N ASP A 181 14.83 26.33 -3.23
CA ASP A 181 15.67 27.31 -2.57
C ASP A 181 14.86 28.02 -1.49
N ALA A 182 15.39 28.07 -0.28
CA ALA A 182 14.78 28.81 0.82
C ALA A 182 15.84 29.46 1.70
N SER A 183 15.58 30.69 2.15
CA SER A 183 16.46 31.40 3.07
C SER A 183 16.49 30.72 4.44
N GLU A 184 17.57 30.90 5.20
CA GLU A 184 17.70 30.35 6.56
C GLU A 184 16.52 30.75 7.46
N SER A 185 16.05 32.00 7.38
CA SER A 185 14.90 32.45 8.17
C SER A 185 13.61 31.65 7.89
N GLU A 186 13.44 31.14 6.67
CA GLU A 186 12.26 30.37 6.29
C GLU A 186 12.31 28.92 6.78
N VAL A 187 13.50 28.34 6.93
CA VAL A 187 13.70 26.91 7.26
C VAL A 187 14.42 26.67 8.59
N SER A 188 14.70 27.73 9.35
CA SER A 188 15.23 27.65 10.72
C SER A 188 14.27 26.92 11.68
N LYS A 189 12.97 26.90 11.33
CA LYS A 189 11.93 26.07 11.94
C LYS A 189 11.36 25.12 10.89
N TRP A 190 10.69 24.06 11.34
CA TRP A 190 9.98 23.14 10.46
C TRP A 190 9.04 23.89 9.53
N LYS A 191 9.25 23.70 8.23
CA LYS A 191 8.46 24.28 7.15
C LYS A 191 7.99 23.19 6.22
N ARG A 192 6.71 23.25 5.85
CA ARG A 192 6.14 22.42 4.78
C ARG A 192 6.59 22.98 3.43
N ILE A 193 7.20 22.14 2.61
CA ILE A 193 7.53 22.42 1.22
C ILE A 193 6.60 21.61 0.33
N GLU A 194 6.13 22.24 -0.75
CA GLU A 194 5.31 21.62 -1.77
C GLU A 194 5.84 22.02 -3.15
N THR A 195 6.01 21.03 -4.03
CA THR A 195 6.34 21.26 -5.44
C THR A 195 5.60 20.25 -6.31
N THR A 196 5.43 20.56 -7.59
CA THR A 196 4.87 19.64 -8.58
C THR A 196 5.93 19.31 -9.61
N LEU A 197 6.22 18.03 -9.76
CA LEU A 197 7.08 17.52 -10.82
C LEU A 197 6.24 17.11 -12.02
N VAL A 198 6.64 17.51 -13.22
CA VAL A 198 6.07 17.04 -14.48
C VAL A 198 7.09 16.10 -15.11
N ALA A 199 6.69 14.87 -15.42
CA ALA A 199 7.59 13.89 -16.00
C ALA A 199 7.88 14.18 -17.47
N ASP A 200 9.17 14.32 -17.81
CA ASP A 200 9.64 14.54 -19.18
C ASP A 200 9.68 13.23 -19.98
N THR A 201 9.93 12.11 -19.30
CA THR A 201 9.97 10.76 -19.89
C THR A 201 9.38 9.72 -18.95
N SER A 202 8.96 8.58 -19.50
CA SER A 202 8.42 7.46 -18.72
C SER A 202 9.53 6.51 -18.22
N SER A 203 9.31 5.92 -17.05
CA SER A 203 10.05 4.76 -16.55
C SER A 203 9.16 3.94 -15.61
N SER A 204 9.12 2.63 -15.81
CA SER A 204 8.42 1.70 -14.91
C SER A 204 9.22 1.37 -13.64
N ASN A 205 10.49 1.78 -13.59
CA ASN A 205 11.37 1.58 -12.45
C ASN A 205 12.21 2.85 -12.21
N SER A 206 11.94 3.53 -11.11
CA SER A 206 12.61 4.77 -10.73
C SER A 206 12.54 4.99 -9.22
N SER A 207 13.31 5.95 -8.74
CA SER A 207 13.32 6.35 -7.33
C SER A 207 13.17 7.86 -7.20
N LEU A 208 12.62 8.31 -6.07
CA LEU A 208 12.64 9.70 -5.65
C LEU A 208 14.01 10.03 -5.04
N TYR A 209 14.59 11.17 -5.39
CA TYR A 209 15.86 11.67 -4.88
C TYR A 209 15.67 13.05 -4.28
N LEU A 210 16.20 13.26 -3.07
CA LEU A 210 16.30 14.55 -2.40
C LEU A 210 17.80 14.80 -2.17
N THR A 211 18.40 15.66 -3.00
CA THR A 211 19.86 15.87 -3.02
C THR A 211 20.22 17.34 -2.89
N THR A 212 21.40 17.63 -2.36
CA THR A 212 21.97 18.99 -2.29
C THR A 212 23.43 18.99 -2.70
N THR A 213 23.90 20.13 -3.19
CA THR A 213 25.33 20.38 -3.46
C THR A 213 25.95 21.30 -2.39
N LYS A 214 25.23 21.60 -1.32
CA LYS A 214 25.65 22.56 -0.28
C LYS A 214 25.89 21.84 1.03
N LYS A 215 27.05 22.11 1.62
CA LYS A 215 27.40 21.70 2.97
C LYS A 215 26.42 22.27 3.98
N GLY A 216 26.03 21.48 4.97
CA GLY A 216 25.11 21.90 6.01
C GLY A 216 24.34 20.73 6.63
N VAL A 217 23.45 21.07 7.55
CA VAL A 217 22.59 20.13 8.26
C VAL A 217 21.15 20.36 7.84
N ILE A 218 20.54 19.32 7.27
CA ILE A 218 19.14 19.35 6.82
C ILE A 218 18.40 18.22 7.54
N LEU A 219 17.22 18.53 8.06
CA LEU A 219 16.30 17.57 8.65
C LEU A 219 15.06 17.47 7.78
N LEU A 220 14.65 16.23 7.50
CA LEU A 220 13.49 15.90 6.69
C LEU A 220 12.50 15.09 7.52
N ASP A 221 11.22 15.33 7.27
CA ASP A 221 10.13 14.49 7.76
C ASP A 221 8.94 14.49 6.80
N GLN A 222 8.09 13.47 6.88
CA GLN A 222 6.84 13.31 6.16
C GLN A 222 6.98 13.61 4.66
N VAL A 223 7.82 12.82 3.99
CA VAL A 223 8.12 12.96 2.55
C VAL A 223 7.12 12.15 1.72
N SER A 224 6.22 12.82 1.01
CA SER A 224 5.20 12.20 0.16
C SER A 224 5.42 12.54 -1.30
N ALA A 225 5.15 11.57 -2.18
CA ALA A 225 5.07 11.76 -3.62
C ALA A 225 3.83 11.06 -4.17
N MET A 226 2.81 11.82 -4.53
CA MET A 226 1.56 11.28 -5.09
C MET A 226 1.31 11.79 -6.52
N PRO A 227 0.86 10.94 -7.46
CA PRO A 227 0.28 11.41 -8.71
C PRO A 227 -0.86 12.40 -8.43
N LEU A 228 -1.00 13.45 -9.24
CA LEU A 228 -2.17 14.33 -9.16
C LEU A 228 -3.42 13.68 -9.78
N ASP A 229 -3.23 12.83 -10.77
CA ASP A 229 -4.29 12.07 -11.43
C ASP A 229 -4.54 10.75 -10.68
N THR A 230 -5.19 10.86 -9.53
CA THR A 230 -5.70 9.71 -8.77
C THR A 230 -7.16 9.47 -9.13
N TYR A 231 -7.66 8.25 -8.90
CA TYR A 231 -9.06 7.91 -9.17
C TYR A 231 -9.99 8.93 -8.51
N LYS A 232 -10.72 9.69 -9.33
CA LYS A 232 -11.59 10.81 -8.94
C LYS A 232 -10.92 11.90 -8.07
N GLY A 233 -9.60 11.91 -7.96
CA GLY A 233 -8.87 12.80 -7.06
C GLY A 233 -8.87 12.36 -5.58
N HIS A 234 -9.27 11.12 -5.28
CA HIS A 234 -9.43 10.61 -3.91
C HIS A 234 -8.20 9.86 -3.37
N GLY A 235 -7.06 9.89 -4.08
CA GLY A 235 -5.81 9.30 -3.59
C GLY A 235 -5.57 7.84 -3.98
N PHE A 236 -6.51 7.22 -4.71
CA PHE A 236 -6.36 5.83 -5.18
C PHE A 236 -5.77 5.71 -6.58
N ARG A 237 -5.11 4.58 -6.82
CA ARG A 237 -4.64 4.18 -8.15
C ARG A 237 -5.80 3.81 -9.08
N GLY A 238 -5.95 4.55 -10.17
CA GLY A 238 -7.06 4.37 -11.11
C GLY A 238 -7.07 3.02 -11.81
N ASP A 239 -5.92 2.47 -12.16
CA ASP A 239 -5.79 1.14 -12.75
C ASP A 239 -6.36 0.05 -11.84
N LEU A 240 -6.01 0.06 -10.55
CA LEU A 240 -6.48 -0.92 -9.59
C LEU A 240 -7.96 -0.74 -9.22
N VAL A 241 -8.42 0.50 -9.01
CA VAL A 241 -9.83 0.76 -8.71
C VAL A 241 -10.73 0.32 -9.87
N ASN A 242 -10.31 0.53 -11.12
CA ASN A 242 -11.05 0.04 -12.29
C ASN A 242 -11.18 -1.49 -12.31
N MET A 243 -10.14 -2.22 -11.91
CA MET A 243 -10.25 -3.68 -11.75
C MET A 243 -11.24 -4.07 -10.64
N LEU A 244 -11.29 -3.34 -9.52
CA LEU A 244 -12.29 -3.59 -8.47
C LEU A 244 -13.72 -3.35 -8.97
N LEU A 245 -13.94 -2.32 -9.79
CA LEU A 245 -15.25 -2.04 -10.40
C LEU A 245 -15.71 -3.16 -11.33
N GLU A 246 -14.80 -3.78 -12.08
CA GLU A 246 -15.11 -4.88 -12.99
C GLU A 246 -15.62 -6.14 -12.25
N LEU A 247 -15.24 -6.32 -10.98
CA LEU A 247 -15.77 -7.38 -10.12
C LEU A 247 -17.24 -7.16 -9.72
N LYS A 248 -17.76 -5.94 -9.89
CA LYS A 248 -19.13 -5.53 -9.51
C LYS A 248 -19.47 -5.89 -8.05
N PRO A 249 -18.64 -5.49 -7.07
CA PRO A 249 -18.86 -5.81 -5.68
C PRO A 249 -20.13 -5.14 -5.16
N THR A 250 -20.85 -5.82 -4.28
CA THR A 250 -22.02 -5.24 -3.59
C THR A 250 -21.71 -4.87 -2.14
N PHE A 251 -20.64 -5.41 -1.58
CA PHE A 251 -20.06 -5.00 -0.30
C PHE A 251 -18.53 -4.96 -0.36
N PHE A 252 -17.95 -4.14 0.50
CA PHE A 252 -16.51 -3.99 0.70
C PHE A 252 -16.21 -4.13 2.19
N ARG A 253 -15.57 -5.23 2.57
CA ARG A 253 -15.17 -5.51 3.95
C ARG A 253 -13.73 -5.05 4.18
N PHE A 254 -13.52 -4.19 5.18
CA PHE A 254 -12.22 -3.67 5.59
C PHE A 254 -12.28 -3.30 7.09
N PRO A 255 -11.16 -3.26 7.83
CA PRO A 255 -9.77 -3.28 7.37
C PRO A 255 -9.13 -4.67 7.41
N GLY A 256 -9.86 -5.72 7.83
CA GLY A 256 -9.34 -7.09 8.01
C GLY A 256 -8.16 -7.13 8.97
N GLN A 257 -8.35 -7.46 10.25
CA GLN A 257 -7.22 -7.56 11.19
C GLN A 257 -7.51 -8.53 12.33
N THR A 258 -6.45 -9.01 12.99
CA THR A 258 -6.56 -9.75 14.25
C THR A 258 -6.78 -8.80 15.44
N LEU A 259 -7.33 -9.29 16.57
CA LEU A 259 -7.50 -8.46 17.78
C LEU A 259 -6.18 -7.90 18.33
N ARG A 260 -5.07 -8.65 18.19
CA ARG A 260 -3.75 -8.23 18.65
C ARG A 260 -3.24 -7.03 17.86
N ASN A 261 -3.45 -7.07 16.55
CA ASN A 261 -3.10 -6.01 15.61
C ASN A 261 -4.31 -5.20 15.15
N ALA A 262 -5.26 -4.98 16.08
CA ALA A 262 -6.51 -4.33 15.75
C ALA A 262 -6.26 -2.93 15.18
N PHE A 263 -6.84 -2.67 14.03
CA PHE A 263 -6.75 -1.38 13.36
C PHE A 263 -7.31 -0.26 14.26
N ARG A 264 -6.42 0.64 14.69
CA ARG A 264 -6.79 1.76 15.55
C ARG A 264 -7.32 2.90 14.70
N TRP A 265 -8.57 2.80 14.27
CA TRP A 265 -9.15 3.72 13.28
C TRP A 265 -8.99 5.21 13.59
N LYS A 266 -9.00 5.62 14.86
CA LYS A 266 -8.79 7.02 15.30
C LYS A 266 -7.39 7.54 14.95
N ASP A 267 -6.45 6.63 14.81
CA ASP A 267 -5.06 6.91 14.46
C ASP A 267 -4.87 7.02 12.94
N SER A 268 -5.87 6.56 12.17
CA SER A 268 -5.89 6.57 10.70
C SER A 268 -6.70 7.72 10.09
N VAL A 269 -7.20 8.66 10.89
CA VAL A 269 -8.02 9.79 10.42
C VAL A 269 -7.37 11.12 10.76
N GLY A 270 -7.77 12.17 10.05
CA GLY A 270 -7.16 13.49 10.17
C GLY A 270 -5.94 13.67 9.26
N PRO A 271 -5.12 14.71 9.51
CA PRO A 271 -3.92 14.98 8.72
C PRO A 271 -3.00 13.76 8.68
N TRP A 272 -2.56 13.38 7.48
CA TRP A 272 -1.82 12.14 7.26
C TRP A 272 -0.43 12.18 7.92
N GLU A 273 0.14 13.37 8.04
CA GLU A 273 1.42 13.64 8.68
C GLU A 273 1.42 13.40 10.21
N GLU A 274 0.24 13.27 10.82
CA GLU A 274 0.04 12.99 12.26
C GLU A 274 -0.48 11.56 12.50
N ARG A 275 -0.56 10.73 11.46
CA ARG A 275 -0.98 9.33 11.60
C ARG A 275 0.26 8.50 12.00
N PRO A 276 0.27 7.85 13.18
CA PRO A 276 1.45 7.17 13.71
C PRO A 276 1.87 5.94 12.92
N GLY A 277 0.99 5.42 12.06
CA GLY A 277 1.20 4.12 11.46
C GLY A 277 1.13 2.99 12.48
N HIS A 278 1.39 1.77 12.02
CA HIS A 278 1.67 0.65 12.90
C HIS A 278 2.40 -0.48 12.17
N PHE A 279 3.08 -1.34 12.94
CA PHE A 279 3.66 -2.58 12.43
C PHE A 279 2.60 -3.68 12.37
N GLY A 280 2.34 -4.22 11.19
CA GLY A 280 1.46 -5.37 11.01
C GLY A 280 2.17 -6.66 11.40
N ASP A 281 1.76 -7.29 12.50
CA ASP A 281 2.42 -8.50 13.02
C ASP A 281 2.18 -9.75 12.15
N VAL A 282 1.03 -9.84 11.48
CA VAL A 282 0.69 -10.96 10.58
C VAL A 282 1.50 -10.90 9.29
N TRP A 283 1.60 -9.72 8.68
CA TRP A 283 2.21 -9.55 7.34
C TRP A 283 3.63 -8.98 7.37
N SER A 284 4.14 -8.63 8.55
CA SER A 284 5.53 -8.26 8.80
C SER A 284 6.01 -7.00 8.05
N TYR A 285 5.16 -5.98 7.91
CA TYR A 285 5.57 -4.67 7.42
C TYR A 285 4.84 -3.52 8.12
N TRP A 286 5.45 -2.34 8.03
CA TRP A 286 4.90 -1.11 8.59
C TRP A 286 3.92 -0.46 7.61
N THR A 287 2.82 0.04 8.15
CA THR A 287 1.81 0.81 7.41
C THR A 287 1.80 2.23 7.95
N ASP A 288 1.78 3.22 7.06
CA ASP A 288 1.78 4.63 7.43
C ASP A 288 0.37 5.21 7.63
N GLU A 289 -0.65 4.35 7.54
CA GLU A 289 -2.07 4.68 7.68
C GLU A 289 -2.53 5.79 6.70
N GLY A 290 -1.84 5.94 5.56
CA GLY A 290 -2.27 6.82 4.48
C GLY A 290 -3.61 6.40 3.88
N PHE A 291 -3.76 5.10 3.63
CA PHE A 291 -5.08 4.48 3.45
C PHE A 291 -5.65 4.17 4.83
N GLY A 292 -6.37 5.14 5.39
CA GLY A 292 -7.02 5.02 6.69
C GLY A 292 -8.52 4.73 6.59
N TYR A 293 -9.21 4.92 7.72
CA TYR A 293 -10.65 4.64 7.83
C TYR A 293 -11.49 5.49 6.88
N PHE A 294 -11.20 6.79 6.77
CA PHE A 294 -11.92 7.70 5.87
C PHE A 294 -11.74 7.28 4.42
N GLU A 295 -10.49 6.99 4.01
CA GLU A 295 -10.17 6.57 2.66
C GLU A 295 -10.87 5.23 2.33
N GLY A 296 -10.95 4.27 3.25
CA GLY A 296 -11.68 3.02 3.02
C GLY A 296 -13.18 3.17 2.82
N LEU A 297 -13.82 4.09 3.55
CA LEU A 297 -15.22 4.44 3.31
C LEU A 297 -15.39 5.12 1.95
N GLN A 298 -14.47 6.02 1.59
CA GLN A 298 -14.48 6.69 0.28
C GLN A 298 -14.34 5.68 -0.86
N LEU A 299 -13.45 4.68 -0.73
CA LEU A 299 -13.29 3.62 -1.72
C LEU A 299 -14.57 2.79 -1.88
N ALA A 300 -15.24 2.44 -0.77
CA ALA A 300 -16.49 1.69 -0.83
C ALA A 300 -17.56 2.43 -1.64
N GLU A 301 -17.72 3.74 -1.40
CA GLU A 301 -18.61 4.59 -2.19
C GLU A 301 -18.18 4.64 -3.66
N ASP A 302 -16.89 4.79 -3.90
CA ASP A 302 -16.31 4.92 -5.24
C ASP A 302 -16.50 3.71 -6.14
N ILE A 303 -16.53 2.51 -5.54
CA ILE A 303 -16.77 1.24 -6.24
C ILE A 303 -18.25 0.79 -6.18
N GLY A 304 -19.13 1.60 -5.61
CA GLY A 304 -20.56 1.29 -5.50
C GLY A 304 -20.89 0.15 -4.52
N ALA A 305 -20.02 -0.10 -3.53
CA ALA A 305 -20.15 -1.17 -2.56
C ALA A 305 -20.57 -0.66 -1.18
N ARG A 306 -21.31 -1.47 -0.43
CA ARG A 306 -21.65 -1.18 0.98
C ARG A 306 -20.44 -1.45 1.88
N PRO A 307 -19.96 -0.50 2.70
CA PRO A 307 -18.85 -0.76 3.61
C PRO A 307 -19.27 -1.70 4.75
N LEU A 308 -18.43 -2.68 5.08
CA LEU A 308 -18.58 -3.59 6.22
C LEU A 308 -17.36 -3.44 7.15
N TRP A 309 -17.58 -2.87 8.34
CA TRP A 309 -16.56 -2.52 9.34
C TRP A 309 -16.73 -3.30 10.66
N GLU A 310 -15.64 -3.61 11.35
CA GLU A 310 -15.60 -4.32 12.65
C GLU A 310 -15.38 -3.33 13.84
N ALA A 311 -16.16 -3.20 14.91
CA ALA A 311 -17.60 -3.22 15.08
C ALA A 311 -18.03 -2.18 16.16
N LEU A 312 -17.35 -2.01 17.30
CA LEU A 312 -17.95 -1.30 18.46
C LEU A 312 -18.05 0.24 18.37
N ASP A 313 -16.96 0.96 18.08
CA ASP A 313 -17.02 2.43 17.89
C ASP A 313 -17.83 2.79 16.62
N GLY A 314 -17.76 1.95 15.58
CA GLY A 314 -18.55 2.09 14.35
C GLY A 314 -20.06 1.91 14.60
N ILE A 315 -20.43 0.96 15.47
CA ILE A 315 -21.81 0.82 15.93
C ILE A 315 -22.24 2.08 16.69
N GLU A 316 -21.41 2.65 17.58
CA GLU A 316 -21.80 3.88 18.29
C GLU A 316 -21.88 5.10 17.34
N PHE A 317 -20.96 5.24 16.39
CA PHE A 317 -21.08 6.28 15.36
C PHE A 317 -22.38 6.14 14.55
N ALA A 318 -22.72 4.92 14.12
CA ALA A 318 -23.90 4.65 13.31
C ALA A 318 -25.21 4.71 14.11
N ARG A 319 -25.24 4.20 15.34
CA ARG A 319 -26.44 3.97 16.16
C ARG A 319 -26.57 4.87 17.38
N GLY A 320 -25.48 5.45 17.84
CA GLY A 320 -25.44 6.29 19.05
C GLY A 320 -26.24 7.56 18.91
N GLU A 321 -26.73 8.09 20.03
CA GLU A 321 -27.45 9.36 20.04
C GLU A 321 -26.55 10.52 19.62
N ALA A 322 -27.13 11.61 19.10
CA ALA A 322 -26.37 12.80 18.70
C ALA A 322 -25.59 13.47 19.85
N THR A 323 -25.83 13.04 21.09
CA THR A 323 -25.16 13.49 22.32
C THR A 323 -24.05 12.54 22.77
N SER A 324 -23.96 11.34 22.19
CA SER A 324 -22.90 10.38 22.49
C SER A 324 -21.59 10.83 21.85
N LYS A 325 -20.46 10.26 22.28
CA LYS A 325 -19.13 10.66 21.78
C LYS A 325 -19.04 10.52 20.26
N TRP A 326 -19.51 9.41 19.71
CA TRP A 326 -19.44 9.17 18.27
C TRP A 326 -20.71 9.57 17.52
N GLY A 327 -21.88 9.55 18.15
CA GLY A 327 -23.09 10.05 17.54
C GLY A 327 -23.11 11.58 17.40
N SER A 328 -22.42 12.33 18.27
CA SER A 328 -22.21 13.77 18.11
C SER A 328 -21.30 14.12 16.93
N LEU A 329 -20.29 13.29 16.66
CA LEU A 329 -19.47 13.41 15.45
C LEU A 329 -20.31 13.12 14.19
N ARG A 330 -21.12 12.06 14.18
CA ARG A 330 -22.08 11.80 13.07
C ARG A 330 -23.02 12.99 12.85
N ALA A 331 -23.52 13.58 13.93
CA ALA A 331 -24.41 14.72 13.89
C ALA A 331 -23.74 16.00 13.37
N SER A 332 -22.50 16.28 13.78
CA SER A 332 -21.72 17.42 13.29
C SER A 332 -21.33 17.29 11.82
N MET A 333 -21.26 16.05 11.32
CA MET A 333 -21.09 15.71 9.89
C MET A 333 -22.40 15.81 9.08
N GLY A 334 -23.46 16.40 9.64
CA GLY A 334 -24.70 16.70 8.92
C GLY A 334 -25.76 15.58 8.96
N HIS A 335 -25.53 14.50 9.72
CA HIS A 335 -26.49 13.39 9.85
C HIS A 335 -26.87 13.12 11.31
N PRO A 336 -27.70 13.98 11.95
CA PRO A 336 -27.99 13.88 13.38
C PRO A 336 -28.76 12.62 13.77
N LYS A 337 -29.53 12.03 12.85
CA LYS A 337 -30.30 10.80 13.10
C LYS A 337 -29.39 9.55 13.04
N PRO A 338 -29.59 8.54 13.89
CA PRO A 338 -28.93 7.23 13.73
C PRO A 338 -29.28 6.57 12.40
N PHE A 339 -28.33 5.81 11.85
CA PHE A 339 -28.53 4.95 10.69
C PHE A 339 -29.21 3.62 11.10
N ASP A 340 -29.92 2.96 10.17
CA ASP A 340 -30.59 1.68 10.44
C ASP A 340 -29.63 0.47 10.30
N LEU A 341 -28.57 0.43 11.11
CA LEU A 341 -27.57 -0.66 11.14
C LEU A 341 -28.12 -1.89 11.89
N LYS A 342 -28.36 -3.00 11.18
CA LYS A 342 -29.00 -4.23 11.70
C LYS A 342 -28.09 -5.45 11.88
N TYR A 343 -26.95 -5.47 11.18
CA TYR A 343 -26.05 -6.62 11.17
C TYR A 343 -24.62 -6.14 11.43
N VAL A 344 -23.90 -6.91 12.23
CA VAL A 344 -22.52 -6.66 12.63
C VAL A 344 -21.79 -7.99 12.54
N ALA A 345 -20.69 -8.03 11.80
CA ALA A 345 -19.77 -9.16 11.83
C ALA A 345 -18.82 -9.01 13.02
N ILE A 346 -18.65 -10.08 13.80
CA ILE A 346 -17.68 -10.13 14.91
C ILE A 346 -16.68 -11.22 14.56
N GLY A 347 -15.42 -10.83 14.40
CA GLY A 347 -14.32 -11.74 14.08
C GLY A 347 -14.15 -12.02 12.59
N ASN A 348 -13.00 -12.63 12.28
CA ASN A 348 -12.64 -13.20 10.99
C ASN A 348 -11.86 -14.49 11.26
N GLU A 349 -12.35 -15.64 10.80
CA GLU A 349 -11.64 -16.94 10.93
C GLU A 349 -11.20 -17.29 12.37
N ASP A 350 -12.13 -17.23 13.33
CA ASP A 350 -11.90 -17.57 14.74
C ASP A 350 -11.62 -19.06 15.00
#